data_AF-A0A9D6ZV68-F1
#
_entry.id   AF-A0A9D6ZV68-F1
#
_cell.length_a   1.000
_cell.length_b   1.000
_cell.length_c   1.000
_cell.angle_alpha   90.00
_cell.angle_beta   90.00
_cell.angle_gamma   90.00
#
_symmetry.space_group_name_H-M   'P 1'
#
loop_
_entity.id
_entity.type
_entity.pdbx_description
1 polymer ?
#
loop_
_entity_poly.entity_id
_entity_poly.type
_entity_poly.pdbx_seq_one_letter_code
_entity_poly.pdbx_strand_id
1 'polypeptide(L)'
;MLQALSDFISKVTRGEKLTIDGVEAQWKKVAELTPGLMIAVPTDVMEGSDVTWDEIVSIRRLPPERVWDIEVEGTHNFVANGIFAHNTTGKALAVFNETGDQNILVASASGTTQFSVGRTGIVTAAQFQDQADSTYFLDPAASGTSLKINGDVELTAGGTISSTANNNITIDAGSGTVCIGTAG
;
A
#
# COMPACT_ATOMS: atom_id res chain seq x y z
N MET A 1 -24.80 -10.69 19.73
CA MET A 1 -23.77 -10.34 20.72
C MET A 1 -22.37 -10.45 20.13
N LEU A 2 -21.89 -11.63 19.67
CA LEU A 2 -20.61 -11.75 18.94
C LEU A 2 -20.49 -10.89 17.66
N GLN A 3 -21.62 -10.55 17.03
CA GLN A 3 -21.62 -9.76 15.79
C GLN A 3 -21.16 -8.31 16.00
N ALA A 4 -21.44 -7.69 17.15
CA ALA A 4 -21.10 -6.29 17.41
C ALA A 4 -19.58 -6.11 17.59
N LEU A 5 -18.94 -7.02 18.34
CA LEU A 5 -17.49 -7.08 18.50
C LEU A 5 -16.79 -7.41 17.18
N SER A 6 -17.26 -8.43 16.46
CA SER A 6 -16.72 -8.78 15.14
C SER A 6 -16.86 -7.62 14.17
N ASP A 7 -17.96 -6.88 14.18
CA ASP A 7 -18.17 -5.71 13.33
C ASP A 7 -17.30 -4.51 13.74
N PHE A 8 -17.10 -4.26 15.03
CA PHE A 8 -16.16 -3.24 15.53
C PHE A 8 -14.72 -3.58 15.13
N ILE A 9 -14.32 -4.83 15.32
CA ILE A 9 -12.95 -5.31 15.10
C ILE A 9 -12.63 -5.49 13.60
N SER A 10 -13.61 -5.80 12.75
CA SER A 10 -13.39 -6.05 11.31
C SER A 10 -13.84 -4.92 10.37
N LYS A 11 -14.68 -3.97 10.82
CA LYS A 11 -15.24 -2.91 9.96
C LYS A 11 -14.87 -1.49 10.37
N VAL A 12 -14.26 -1.25 11.54
CA VAL A 12 -13.79 0.10 11.87
C VAL A 12 -12.48 0.35 11.13
N THR A 13 -12.58 0.73 9.87
CA THR A 13 -11.46 1.32 9.13
C THR A 13 -11.16 2.70 9.72
N ARG A 14 -9.87 3.06 9.82
CA ARG A 14 -9.44 4.33 10.43
C ARG A 14 -10.12 5.54 9.77
N GLY A 15 -10.96 6.25 10.53
CA GLY A 15 -11.67 7.47 10.09
C GLY A 15 -13.18 7.30 9.92
N GLU A 16 -13.70 6.07 9.93
CA GLU A 16 -15.14 5.81 9.91
C GLU A 16 -15.74 5.86 11.32
N LYS A 17 -16.95 6.40 11.41
CA LYS A 17 -17.74 6.49 12.65
C LYS A 17 -18.75 5.36 12.66
N LEU A 18 -18.79 4.60 13.74
CA LEU A 18 -19.76 3.53 13.97
C LEU A 18 -20.52 3.80 15.26
N THR A 19 -21.83 3.57 15.24
CA THR A 19 -22.64 3.67 16.46
C THR A 19 -22.73 2.31 17.13
N ILE A 20 -22.20 2.19 18.35
CA ILE A 20 -22.25 0.99 19.19
C ILE A 20 -23.05 1.34 20.43
N ASP A 21 -24.16 0.65 20.66
CA ASP A 21 -25.05 0.89 21.81
C ASP A 21 -25.46 2.36 21.99
N GLY A 22 -25.64 3.08 20.87
CA GLY A 22 -26.00 4.49 20.85
C GLY A 22 -24.82 5.46 21.04
N VAL A 23 -23.59 4.94 21.19
CA VAL A 23 -22.35 5.71 21.33
C VAL A 23 -21.60 5.71 20.01
N GLU A 24 -21.19 6.89 19.54
CA GLU A 24 -20.37 7.03 18.34
C GLU A 24 -18.90 6.69 18.65
N ALA A 25 -18.39 5.64 18.01
CA ALA A 25 -17.04 5.12 18.13
C ALA A 25 -16.21 5.40 16.86
N GLN A 26 -14.94 5.74 17.03
CA GLN A 26 -13.98 5.92 15.94
C GLN A 26 -12.54 5.70 16.44
N TRP A 27 -11.67 5.16 15.60
CA TRP A 27 -10.23 5.12 15.90
C TRP A 27 -9.63 6.53 15.88
N LYS A 28 -9.02 6.93 17.00
CA LYS A 28 -8.30 8.21 17.13
C LYS A 28 -6.81 7.97 17.42
N LYS A 29 -5.95 8.85 16.92
CA LYS A 29 -4.54 8.86 17.35
C LYS A 29 -4.47 9.22 18.83
N VAL A 30 -3.51 8.64 19.57
CA VAL A 30 -3.26 9.02 20.98
C VAL A 30 -3.04 10.53 21.15
N ALA A 31 -2.46 11.19 20.15
CA ALA A 31 -2.24 12.64 20.14
C ALA A 31 -3.54 13.50 20.06
N GLU A 32 -4.67 12.89 19.72
CA GLU A 32 -6.00 13.54 19.62
C GLU A 32 -6.89 13.24 20.83
N LEU A 33 -6.41 12.42 21.78
CA LEU A 33 -7.14 12.07 22.99
C LEU A 33 -6.96 13.15 24.08
N THR A 34 -7.99 13.33 24.91
CA THR A 34 -7.97 14.20 26.10
C THR A 34 -8.61 13.47 27.27
N PRO A 35 -8.21 13.76 28.53
CA PRO A 35 -8.92 13.24 29.69
C PRO A 35 -10.43 13.56 29.65
N GLY A 36 -11.26 12.65 30.15
CA GLY A 36 -12.72 12.69 30.06
C GLY A 36 -13.31 12.07 28.78
N LEU A 37 -12.49 11.75 27.78
CA LEU A 37 -12.94 10.92 26.66
C LEU A 37 -13.04 9.45 27.08
N MET A 38 -13.98 8.72 26.46
CA MET A 38 -14.12 7.28 26.64
C MET A 38 -13.29 6.51 25.61
N ILE A 39 -12.66 5.41 26.03
CA ILE A 39 -11.98 4.44 25.16
C ILE A 39 -12.64 3.07 25.27
N ALA A 40 -12.60 2.31 24.18
CA ALA A 40 -13.05 0.94 24.19
C ALA A 40 -12.04 0.06 24.94
N VAL A 41 -12.54 -0.77 25.85
CA VAL A 41 -11.77 -1.80 26.55
C VAL A 41 -12.55 -3.12 26.50
N PRO A 42 -11.86 -4.27 26.48
CA PRO A 42 -12.52 -5.56 26.58
C PRO A 42 -13.18 -5.70 27.95
N THR A 43 -14.42 -6.21 27.98
CA THR A 43 -15.17 -6.46 29.22
C THR A 43 -14.56 -7.63 30.03
N ASP A 44 -13.90 -8.55 29.33
CA ASP A 44 -13.11 -9.65 29.87
C ASP A 44 -11.94 -9.94 28.90
N VAL A 45 -10.84 -10.55 29.33
CA VAL A 45 -9.69 -10.88 28.47
C VAL A 45 -9.74 -12.30 27.88
N MET A 46 -10.80 -13.04 28.19
CA MET A 46 -11.06 -14.39 27.67
C MET A 46 -11.85 -14.35 26.35
N GLU A 47 -11.77 -15.42 25.55
CA GLU A 47 -12.46 -15.54 24.26
C GLU A 47 -13.97 -15.24 24.37
N GLY A 48 -14.43 -14.24 23.61
CA GLY A 48 -15.85 -13.84 23.53
C GLY A 48 -16.21 -12.55 24.28
N SER A 49 -15.23 -11.77 24.73
CA SER A 49 -15.44 -10.54 25.49
C SER A 49 -16.16 -9.44 24.71
N ASP A 50 -17.20 -8.85 25.30
CA ASP A 50 -17.89 -7.67 24.77
C ASP A 50 -17.05 -6.39 24.94
N VAL A 51 -17.43 -5.30 24.29
CA VAL A 51 -16.78 -3.98 24.46
C VAL A 51 -17.44 -3.23 25.61
N THR A 52 -16.64 -2.63 26.48
CA THR A 52 -17.10 -1.59 27.40
C THR A 52 -16.30 -0.31 27.21
N TRP A 53 -16.80 0.79 27.78
CA TRP A 53 -16.25 2.13 27.61
C TRP A 53 -15.68 2.61 28.95
N ASP A 54 -14.39 2.95 28.97
CA ASP A 54 -13.70 3.45 30.16
C ASP A 54 -13.16 4.86 29.95
N GLU A 55 -13.14 5.67 31.01
CA GLU A 55 -12.77 7.10 30.94
C GLU A 55 -11.26 7.29 31.02
N ILE A 56 -10.70 8.10 30.12
CA ILE A 56 -9.31 8.54 30.23
C ILE A 56 -9.18 9.53 31.39
N VAL A 57 -8.59 9.11 32.51
CA VAL A 57 -8.34 10.01 33.65
C VAL A 57 -7.05 10.84 33.51
N SER A 58 -6.07 10.40 32.72
CA SER A 58 -4.81 11.12 32.52
C SER A 58 -4.06 10.71 31.24
N ILE A 59 -3.31 11.66 30.66
CA ILE A 59 -2.37 11.41 29.54
C ILE A 59 -1.06 12.14 29.87
N ARG A 60 0.08 11.44 29.82
CA ARG A 60 1.41 12.01 30.11
C ARG A 60 2.40 11.63 29.02
N ARG A 61 3.12 12.62 28.47
CA ARG A 61 4.25 12.37 27.57
C ARG A 61 5.45 11.88 28.38
N LEU A 62 6.03 10.76 27.96
CA LEU A 62 7.25 10.20 28.51
C LEU A 62 8.43 10.47 27.55
N PRO A 63 9.69 10.34 28.02
CA PRO A 63 10.86 10.36 27.15
C PRO A 63 10.76 9.31 26.02
N PRO A 64 11.42 9.52 24.87
CA PRO A 64 11.45 8.52 23.80
C PRO A 64 12.08 7.21 24.26
N GLU A 65 11.41 6.10 23.96
CA GLU A 65 11.87 4.74 24.26
C GLU A 65 11.79 3.87 23.00
N ARG A 66 12.46 2.72 23.04
CA ARG A 66 12.30 1.72 21.98
C ARG A 66 10.93 1.07 22.10
N VAL A 67 10.09 1.29 21.10
CA VAL A 67 8.73 0.73 21.02
C VAL A 67 8.65 -0.40 19.99
N TRP A 68 7.67 -1.27 20.15
CA TRP A 68 7.40 -2.40 19.28
C TRP A 68 5.94 -2.36 18.84
N ASP A 69 5.66 -2.90 17.66
CA ASP A 69 4.31 -3.06 17.12
C ASP A 69 4.22 -4.45 16.47
N ILE A 70 3.00 -4.98 16.35
CA ILE A 70 2.71 -6.26 15.69
C ILE A 70 1.74 -6.04 14.54
N GLU A 71 1.82 -6.89 13.52
CA GLU A 71 0.80 -6.92 12.47
C GLU A 71 -0.16 -8.09 12.74
N VAL A 72 -1.45 -7.80 12.65
CA VAL A 72 -2.55 -8.76 12.80
C VAL A 72 -3.36 -8.70 11.52
N GLU A 73 -3.30 -9.76 10.74
CA GLU A 73 -3.99 -9.83 9.46
C GLU A 73 -5.51 -9.83 9.65
N GLY A 74 -6.23 -9.09 8.79
CA GLY A 74 -7.68 -9.02 8.78
C GLY A 74 -8.26 -7.94 9.69
N THR A 75 -8.03 -8.03 11.01
CA THR A 75 -8.65 -7.12 11.99
C THR A 75 -7.82 -5.87 12.25
N HIS A 76 -6.50 -5.94 12.03
CA HIS A 76 -5.57 -4.84 12.25
C HIS A 76 -5.62 -4.20 13.66
N ASN A 77 -6.04 -4.97 14.68
CA ASN A 77 -6.05 -4.54 16.08
C ASN A 77 -5.75 -5.73 17.02
N PHE A 78 -5.29 -5.40 18.23
CA PHE A 78 -4.96 -6.35 19.29
C PHE A 78 -5.22 -5.75 20.68
N VAL A 79 -5.33 -6.60 21.69
CA VAL A 79 -5.43 -6.17 23.09
C VAL A 79 -4.03 -6.10 23.69
N ALA A 80 -3.65 -4.94 24.23
CA ALA A 80 -2.42 -4.75 25.00
C ALA A 80 -2.74 -4.06 26.33
N ASN A 81 -2.29 -4.65 27.44
CA ASN A 81 -2.57 -4.17 28.80
C ASN A 81 -4.06 -3.90 29.07
N GLY A 82 -4.96 -4.73 28.55
CA GLY A 82 -6.40 -4.58 28.74
C GLY A 82 -7.02 -3.42 27.95
N ILE A 83 -6.36 -2.93 26.90
CA ILE A 83 -6.87 -1.87 26.02
C ILE A 83 -6.81 -2.35 24.57
N PHE A 84 -7.80 -1.99 23.76
CA PHE A 84 -7.74 -2.20 22.31
C PHE A 84 -6.75 -1.22 21.67
N ALA A 85 -5.69 -1.75 21.07
CA ALA A 85 -4.72 -1.02 20.27
C ALA A 85 -4.94 -1.35 18.79
N HIS A 86 -4.90 -0.33 17.93
CA HIS A 86 -4.95 -0.52 16.49
C HIS A 86 -3.52 -0.54 15.94
N ASN A 87 -3.26 -1.43 14.97
CA ASN A 87 -1.97 -1.50 14.28
C ASN A 87 -1.66 -0.14 13.65
N THR A 88 -0.39 0.23 13.63
CA THR A 88 0.01 1.40 12.85
C THR A 88 -0.18 1.10 11.37
N THR A 89 -1.24 1.64 10.75
CA THR A 89 -1.46 1.49 9.31
C THR A 89 -0.31 2.14 8.56
N GLY A 90 0.53 1.30 7.96
CA GLY A 90 1.61 1.68 7.06
C GLY A 90 2.73 2.45 7.75
N LYS A 91 3.95 1.92 7.68
CA LYS A 91 5.18 2.65 8.04
C LYS A 91 5.53 3.75 7.01
N ALA A 92 4.56 4.22 6.24
CA ALA A 92 4.74 5.24 5.21
C ALA A 92 4.77 6.63 5.87
N LEU A 93 5.74 7.45 5.48
CA LEU A 93 5.89 8.82 5.99
C LEU A 93 4.65 9.70 5.69
N ALA A 94 3.96 9.43 4.58
CA ALA A 94 2.74 10.12 4.19
C ALA A 94 1.80 9.16 3.45
N VAL A 95 0.50 9.38 3.62
CA VAL A 95 -0.56 8.69 2.88
C VAL A 95 -1.45 9.75 2.27
N PHE A 96 -1.60 9.70 0.96
CA PHE A 96 -2.49 10.57 0.20
C PHE A 96 -3.68 9.77 -0.28
N ASN A 97 -4.87 10.20 0.14
CA ASN A 97 -6.14 9.63 -0.29
C ASN A 97 -6.88 10.69 -1.09
N GLU A 98 -6.77 10.62 -2.41
CA GLU A 98 -7.54 11.47 -3.32
C GLU A 98 -8.93 10.83 -3.48
N THR A 99 -9.97 11.55 -3.03
CA THR A 99 -11.37 11.09 -3.05
C THR A 99 -12.22 11.78 -4.12
N GLY A 100 -11.63 12.64 -4.95
CA GLY A 100 -12.26 13.37 -6.05
C GLY A 100 -11.95 12.73 -7.41
N ASP A 101 -11.61 13.57 -8.39
CA ASP A 101 -11.39 13.18 -9.79
C ASP A 101 -9.97 13.47 -10.31
N GLN A 102 -9.06 13.90 -9.43
CA GLN A 102 -7.70 14.25 -9.80
C GLN A 102 -6.73 13.07 -9.65
N ASN A 103 -5.53 13.20 -10.20
CA ASN A 103 -4.45 12.27 -9.90
C ASN A 103 -4.02 12.41 -8.43
N ILE A 104 -3.60 11.30 -7.81
CA ILE A 104 -3.16 11.26 -6.41
C ILE A 104 -1.90 12.11 -6.21
N LEU A 105 -1.01 12.11 -7.20
CA LEU A 105 0.20 12.94 -7.22
C LEU A 105 0.49 13.42 -8.64
N VAL A 106 0.91 14.68 -8.77
CA VAL A 106 1.33 15.29 -10.04
C VAL A 106 2.61 16.12 -9.80
N ALA A 107 3.63 15.89 -10.62
CA ALA A 107 4.80 16.77 -10.71
C ALA A 107 4.77 17.50 -12.06
N SER A 108 5.08 18.80 -12.02
CA SER A 108 5.01 19.70 -13.17
C SER A 108 6.29 20.52 -13.32
N ALA A 109 6.70 20.73 -14.58
CA ALA A 109 7.71 21.70 -14.96
C ALA A 109 7.06 22.75 -15.87
N SER A 110 7.11 24.02 -15.46
CA SER A 110 6.55 25.16 -16.23
C SER A 110 5.09 24.97 -16.66
N GLY A 111 4.26 24.35 -15.80
CA GLY A 111 2.83 24.13 -16.07
C GLY A 111 2.52 22.86 -16.86
N THR A 112 3.52 22.06 -17.21
CA THR A 112 3.35 20.80 -17.92
C THR A 112 3.61 19.62 -16.99
N THR A 113 2.72 18.63 -16.97
CA THR A 113 2.88 17.41 -16.18
C THR A 113 4.02 16.55 -16.71
N GLN A 114 4.98 16.24 -15.84
CA GLN A 114 6.14 15.40 -16.17
C GLN A 114 6.02 13.99 -15.55
N PHE A 115 5.28 13.88 -14.45
CA PHE A 115 5.05 12.64 -13.73
C PHE A 115 3.69 12.69 -13.04
N SER A 116 2.94 11.60 -13.10
CA SER A 116 1.68 11.49 -12.38
C SER A 116 1.37 10.07 -11.93
N VAL A 117 0.70 9.98 -10.78
CA VAL A 117 0.10 8.74 -10.27
C VAL A 117 -1.42 8.88 -10.31
N GLY A 118 -2.05 8.14 -11.23
CA GLY A 118 -3.50 8.10 -11.37
C GLY A 118 -4.20 7.31 -10.26
N ARG A 119 -5.50 7.53 -10.08
CA ARG A 119 -6.33 6.85 -9.07
C ARG A 119 -6.47 5.34 -9.30
N THR A 120 -6.23 4.88 -10.52
CA THR A 120 -6.18 3.45 -10.89
C THR A 120 -4.79 2.83 -10.67
N GLY A 121 -3.86 3.61 -10.10
CA GLY A 121 -2.47 3.20 -9.89
C GLY A 121 -1.60 3.25 -11.14
N ILE A 122 -2.13 3.65 -12.31
CA ILE A 122 -1.32 3.85 -13.53
C ILE A 122 -0.37 5.03 -13.32
N VAL A 123 0.91 4.79 -13.59
CA VAL A 123 1.95 5.82 -13.55
C VAL A 123 2.24 6.27 -14.98
N THR A 124 2.24 7.59 -15.17
CA THR A 124 2.60 8.21 -16.43
C THR A 124 3.80 9.11 -16.18
N ALA A 125 4.86 8.87 -16.92
CA ALA A 125 6.08 9.64 -16.87
C ALA A 125 6.63 9.76 -18.29
N ALA A 126 7.40 10.82 -18.54
CA ALA A 126 8.06 10.99 -19.83
C ALA A 126 9.06 9.86 -20.13
N GLN A 127 9.74 9.32 -19.10
CA GLN A 127 10.70 8.22 -19.16
C GLN A 127 11.15 7.90 -17.73
N PHE A 128 11.67 6.70 -17.51
CA PHE A 128 12.42 6.34 -16.31
C PHE A 128 13.89 6.25 -16.69
N GLN A 129 14.62 7.36 -16.49
CA GLN A 129 16.06 7.44 -16.73
C GLN A 129 16.85 6.95 -15.52
N ASP A 130 18.06 6.48 -15.79
CA ASP A 130 19.09 6.36 -14.78
C ASP A 130 19.53 7.76 -14.30
N GLN A 131 19.69 7.91 -12.97
CA GLN A 131 19.93 9.20 -12.32
C GLN A 131 21.38 9.70 -12.45
N ALA A 132 22.33 8.77 -12.61
CA ALA A 132 23.76 9.06 -12.61
C ALA A 132 24.34 9.08 -14.02
N ASP A 133 23.80 8.25 -14.91
CA ASP A 133 24.12 8.19 -16.32
C ASP A 133 22.83 8.15 -17.14
N SER A 134 22.39 9.34 -17.56
CA SER A 134 21.16 9.51 -18.34
C SER A 134 21.18 8.80 -19.71
N THR A 135 22.29 8.18 -20.08
CA THR A 135 22.43 7.32 -21.26
C THR A 135 21.56 6.06 -21.18
N TYR A 136 21.13 5.61 -19.99
CA TYR A 136 20.35 4.37 -19.81
C TYR A 136 18.93 4.64 -19.31
N PHE A 137 17.91 4.09 -20.00
CA PHE A 137 16.52 4.40 -19.66
C PHE A 137 15.47 3.38 -20.15
N LEU A 138 14.32 3.40 -19.48
CA LEU A 138 13.05 2.84 -19.95
C LEU A 138 12.14 4.00 -20.37
N ASP A 139 11.88 4.13 -21.65
CA ASP A 139 11.05 5.19 -22.19
C ASP A 139 9.77 4.58 -22.78
N PRO A 140 8.63 4.70 -22.07
CA PRO A 140 7.34 4.39 -22.64
C PRO A 140 7.04 5.45 -23.69
N ALA A 141 7.08 5.03 -24.94
CA ALA A 141 6.88 5.94 -26.06
C ALA A 141 5.60 6.77 -25.88
N ALA A 142 5.70 8.08 -26.10
CA ALA A 142 4.58 9.03 -26.08
C ALA A 142 3.39 8.60 -26.95
N SER A 143 3.58 7.63 -27.84
CA SER A 143 2.51 6.77 -28.34
C SER A 143 3.04 5.35 -28.63
N GLY A 144 2.36 4.29 -28.13
CA GLY A 144 2.52 2.92 -28.61
C GLY A 144 3.06 1.87 -27.62
N THR A 145 3.78 0.89 -28.16
CA THR A 145 4.34 -0.28 -27.48
C THR A 145 5.38 0.15 -26.44
N SER A 146 5.06 -0.11 -25.16
CA SER A 146 5.84 0.12 -23.92
C SER A 146 7.36 0.08 -24.00
N LEU A 147 8.07 -0.94 -24.48
CA LEU A 147 7.83 -1.95 -25.51
C LEU A 147 6.81 -3.07 -25.17
N LYS A 148 5.52 -2.82 -25.40
CA LYS A 148 4.38 -3.62 -24.99
C LYS A 148 4.14 -4.66 -26.03
N ILE A 149 4.07 -5.94 -25.68
CA ILE A 149 3.55 -6.88 -26.66
C ILE A 149 3.03 -8.11 -25.97
N ASN A 150 1.99 -8.66 -26.57
CA ASN A 150 1.34 -9.89 -26.17
C ASN A 150 1.54 -10.87 -27.36
N GLY A 151 2.74 -11.39 -27.76
CA GLY A 151 4.17 -11.25 -27.33
C GLY A 151 5.23 -12.00 -28.23
N ASP A 152 6.29 -11.36 -28.77
CA ASP A 152 7.61 -11.96 -29.25
C ASP A 152 8.72 -10.86 -29.47
N VAL A 153 10.06 -11.15 -29.42
CA VAL A 153 11.22 -10.17 -29.36
C VAL A 153 12.48 -10.58 -30.26
N GLU A 154 13.15 -9.73 -31.12
CA GLU A 154 14.22 -10.10 -32.17
C GLU A 154 15.61 -9.30 -32.27
N LEU A 155 16.76 -9.97 -32.63
CA LEU A 155 18.20 -9.61 -32.41
C LEU A 155 19.23 -9.83 -33.61
N THR A 156 20.08 -8.89 -34.10
CA THR A 156 20.83 -9.00 -35.42
C THR A 156 22.38 -8.91 -35.55
N ALA A 157 23.16 -8.45 -34.55
CA ALA A 157 24.66 -8.44 -34.61
C ALA A 157 25.26 -9.63 -33.81
N GLY A 158 26.59 -9.73 -33.59
CA GLY A 158 27.15 -10.54 -32.47
C GLY A 158 26.68 -10.09 -31.08
N GLY A 159 25.72 -9.17 -31.05
CA GLY A 159 24.93 -8.81 -29.92
C GLY A 159 23.99 -9.93 -29.53
N THR A 160 23.61 -9.79 -28.31
CA THR A 160 22.79 -10.70 -27.57
C THR A 160 21.50 -9.88 -27.34
N ILE A 161 20.36 -10.41 -27.77
CA ILE A 161 19.08 -10.40 -27.09
C ILE A 161 19.32 -11.69 -26.30
N SER A 162 19.13 -11.77 -25.04
CA SER A 162 19.79 -10.82 -24.23
C SER A 162 19.16 -9.44 -24.21
N SER A 163 18.27 -9.34 -23.27
CA SER A 163 18.85 -8.85 -22.02
C SER A 163 20.37 -8.94 -21.97
N THR A 164 21.11 -7.84 -22.08
CA THR A 164 22.59 -7.79 -22.17
C THR A 164 23.29 -8.43 -20.97
N ALA A 165 23.10 -9.76 -20.87
CA ALA A 165 22.66 -10.56 -19.70
C ALA A 165 21.71 -11.78 -20.09
N ASN A 166 20.76 -12.14 -19.19
CA ASN A 166 20.11 -13.46 -19.15
C ASN A 166 18.62 -13.55 -19.54
N ASN A 167 17.86 -12.46 -19.73
CA ASN A 167 16.47 -12.60 -20.21
C ASN A 167 16.47 -13.29 -21.56
N ASN A 168 15.58 -14.28 -21.68
CA ASN A 168 15.30 -14.95 -22.92
C ASN A 168 15.02 -13.89 -23.96
N ILE A 169 15.75 -13.97 -25.05
CA ILE A 169 15.01 -13.88 -26.30
C ILE A 169 13.98 -14.97 -26.21
N THR A 170 12.74 -14.59 -25.99
CA THR A 170 11.67 -15.57 -26.13
C THR A 170 11.31 -15.61 -27.59
N ILE A 171 11.20 -16.82 -28.07
CA ILE A 171 10.89 -17.14 -29.44
C ILE A 171 9.86 -18.26 -29.35
N ASP A 172 8.63 -17.95 -29.67
CA ASP A 172 7.54 -18.92 -29.69
C ASP A 172 6.88 -18.90 -31.08
N ALA A 173 7.16 -19.91 -31.91
CA ALA A 173 6.85 -19.85 -33.34
C ALA A 173 5.41 -20.25 -33.70
N GLY A 174 4.55 -20.58 -32.73
CA GLY A 174 3.25 -21.18 -33.01
C GLY A 174 3.39 -22.52 -33.76
N SER A 175 2.79 -22.68 -34.95
CA SER A 175 2.97 -23.93 -35.73
C SER A 175 4.36 -24.08 -36.37
N GLY A 176 5.26 -23.14 -36.13
CA GLY A 176 6.58 -23.03 -36.75
C GLY A 176 7.68 -23.83 -36.04
N THR A 177 8.92 -23.46 -36.28
CA THR A 177 10.10 -24.25 -35.91
C THR A 177 11.15 -23.38 -35.22
N VAL A 178 11.84 -23.94 -34.21
CA VAL A 178 13.01 -23.34 -33.55
C VAL A 178 14.28 -23.98 -34.14
N CYS A 179 15.24 -23.19 -34.63
CA CYS A 179 16.49 -23.70 -35.23
C CYS A 179 17.74 -23.28 -34.40
N ILE A 180 18.56 -24.24 -33.94
CA ILE A 180 19.85 -24.04 -33.21
C ILE A 180 20.96 -24.96 -33.78
N GLY A 181 21.80 -24.52 -34.74
CA GLY A 181 22.99 -25.32 -35.17
C GLY A 181 22.73 -26.71 -35.80
N THR A 182 23.72 -27.64 -35.85
CA THR A 182 23.58 -29.02 -36.46
C THR A 182 22.86 -30.03 -35.57
N ALA A 183 22.05 -30.91 -36.20
CA ALA A 183 21.24 -31.94 -35.56
C ALA A 183 22.07 -33.15 -35.09
N GLY A 184 22.00 -33.46 -33.79
CA GLY A 184 22.31 -34.77 -33.21
C GLY A 184 21.04 -35.45 -32.73
#